data_AF-A0A3E4ULQ0-F1
#
_entry.id   AF-A0A3E4ULQ0-F1
#
_cell.length_a   1.000
_cell.length_b   1.000
_cell.length_c   1.000
_cell.angle_alpha   90.00
_cell.angle_beta   90.00
_cell.angle_gamma   90.00
#
_symmetry.space_group_name_H-M   'P 1'
#
loop_
_entity.id
_entity.type
_entity.pdbx_description
1 polymer ?
#
loop_
_entity_poly.entity_id
_entity_poly.type
_entity_poly.pdbx_seq_one_letter_code
_entity_poly.pdbx_strand_id
1 'polypeptide(L)'
;MIFNFIRKQSYFTEEMEYYIDIFRNINWFFNCSEELNDDSIYFDYIQENNIEKVKEKINQHLNSRGNVCLRNFFIEGEFRQETFLMRATSINEGRKDIIRIIDSINKRFLHKKQEIDFEKIENRFKYKYNIESGSLEIYRYFKALLVETYFLTQYKTFPILFNRLLNIYKNGHVIIGWKGKFISHNINIEKSPIKSIEKNEGKVILF
;
A
#
# COMPACT_ATOMS: atom_id res chain seq x y z
N MET A 1 -11.53 40.52 -2.56
CA MET A 1 -10.93 39.81 -1.41
C MET A 1 -12.01 39.05 -0.60
N ILE A 2 -12.90 38.29 -1.28
CA ILE A 2 -14.05 37.57 -0.66
C ILE A 2 -14.16 36.12 -1.20
N PHE A 3 -13.19 35.63 -1.98
CA PHE A 3 -13.20 34.24 -2.48
C PHE A 3 -12.37 33.25 -1.63
N ASN A 4 -11.82 33.69 -0.49
CA ASN A 4 -10.91 32.87 0.32
C ASN A 4 -11.53 32.28 1.60
N PHE A 5 -12.85 32.36 1.82
CA PHE A 5 -13.41 32.01 3.13
C PHE A 5 -14.15 30.66 3.25
N ILE A 6 -14.41 29.92 2.16
CA ILE A 6 -14.98 28.56 2.26
C ILE A 6 -14.44 27.66 1.14
N ARG A 7 -13.13 27.44 1.09
CA ARG A 7 -12.62 26.20 0.51
C ARG A 7 -12.23 25.33 1.70
N LYS A 8 -13.09 24.39 2.08
CA LYS A 8 -12.62 23.22 2.84
C LYS A 8 -11.42 22.72 2.04
N GLN A 9 -10.22 22.86 2.59
CA GLN A 9 -9.01 22.42 1.93
C GLN A 9 -9.20 20.93 1.68
N SER A 10 -9.45 20.56 0.42
CA SER A 10 -9.55 19.15 0.07
C SER A 10 -8.15 18.59 0.21
N TYR A 11 -7.95 17.67 1.15
CA TYR A 11 -6.68 16.94 1.27
C TYR A 11 -6.39 16.08 0.03
N PHE A 12 -7.40 15.86 -0.83
CA PHE A 12 -7.25 15.11 -2.06
C PHE A 12 -6.71 16.01 -3.16
N THR A 13 -5.47 15.75 -3.57
CA THR A 13 -4.83 16.34 -4.73
C THR A 13 -5.36 15.73 -6.02
N GLU A 14 -5.10 16.36 -7.17
CA GLU A 14 -5.49 15.81 -8.49
C GLU A 14 -4.89 14.42 -8.74
N GLU A 15 -3.65 14.19 -8.30
CA GLU A 15 -2.98 12.89 -8.43
C GLU A 15 -3.62 11.82 -7.52
N MET A 16 -4.07 12.19 -6.32
CA MET A 16 -4.84 11.29 -5.47
C MET A 16 -6.17 10.91 -6.12
N GLU A 17 -6.89 11.87 -6.71
CA GLU A 17 -8.13 11.59 -7.44
C GLU A 17 -7.89 10.69 -8.66
N TYR A 18 -6.76 10.85 -9.35
CA TYR A 18 -6.34 9.95 -10.42
C TYR A 18 -6.15 8.51 -9.93
N TYR A 19 -5.48 8.29 -8.79
CA TYR A 19 -5.35 6.94 -8.22
C TYR A 19 -6.66 6.38 -7.71
N ILE A 20 -7.55 7.21 -7.16
CA ILE A 20 -8.90 6.79 -6.78
C ILE A 20 -9.67 6.29 -8.00
N ASP A 21 -9.60 7.02 -9.12
CA ASP A 21 -10.25 6.60 -10.36
C ASP A 21 -9.66 5.30 -10.92
N ILE A 22 -8.33 5.14 -10.88
CA ILE A 22 -7.71 3.86 -11.23
C ILE A 22 -8.32 2.71 -10.41
N PHE A 23 -8.38 2.82 -9.07
CA PHE A 23 -8.88 1.74 -8.22
C PHE A 23 -10.35 1.36 -8.48
N ARG A 24 -11.18 2.33 -8.86
CA ARG A 24 -12.58 2.08 -9.27
C ARG A 24 -12.65 1.25 -10.55
N ASN A 25 -11.68 1.41 -11.43
CA ASN A 25 -11.67 0.83 -12.77
C ASN A 25 -10.73 -0.39 -12.91
N ILE A 26 -9.98 -0.77 -11.87
CA ILE A 26 -9.17 -1.99 -11.89
C ILE A 26 -10.08 -3.20 -12.14
N ASN A 27 -9.73 -4.01 -13.13
CA ASN A 27 -10.33 -5.32 -13.34
C ASN A 27 -9.72 -6.31 -12.33
N TRP A 28 -10.22 -6.24 -11.10
CA TRP A 28 -9.66 -6.96 -9.95
C TRP A 28 -9.56 -8.46 -10.21
N PHE A 29 -8.36 -9.00 -9.96
CA PHE A 29 -8.03 -10.43 -10.01
C PHE A 29 -8.14 -11.06 -11.41
N PHE A 30 -8.18 -10.26 -12.47
CA PHE A 30 -8.34 -10.76 -13.84
C PHE A 30 -7.18 -11.65 -14.28
N ASN A 31 -5.95 -11.26 -13.94
CA ASN A 31 -4.73 -11.99 -14.31
C ASN A 31 -4.13 -12.80 -13.16
N CYS A 32 -4.84 -12.97 -12.04
CA CYS A 32 -4.37 -13.87 -10.99
C CYS A 32 -4.31 -15.32 -11.52
N SER A 33 -3.16 -15.98 -11.40
CA SER A 33 -2.75 -17.27 -12.02
C SER A 33 -2.16 -17.17 -13.43
N GLU A 34 -2.14 -15.98 -14.05
CA GLU A 34 -1.46 -15.75 -15.32
C GLU A 34 -0.02 -15.26 -15.07
N GLU A 35 0.87 -15.42 -16.04
CA GLU A 35 2.19 -14.82 -15.96
C GLU A 35 2.09 -13.30 -16.12
N LEU A 36 2.69 -12.57 -15.17
CA LEU A 36 2.88 -11.14 -15.31
C LEU A 36 3.83 -10.86 -16.48
N ASN A 37 3.29 -10.28 -17.54
CA ASN A 37 4.01 -9.86 -18.75
C ASN A 37 4.02 -8.32 -18.83
N ASP A 38 4.73 -7.67 -17.91
CA ASP A 38 4.87 -6.21 -17.88
C ASP A 38 6.27 -5.80 -17.39
N ASP A 39 7.06 -5.22 -18.30
CA ASP A 39 8.42 -4.74 -18.01
C ASP A 39 8.44 -3.41 -17.23
N SER A 40 7.29 -2.78 -16.98
CA SER A 40 7.17 -1.53 -16.23
C SER A 40 7.17 -1.73 -14.71
N ILE A 41 7.22 -2.97 -14.23
CA ILE A 41 7.19 -3.31 -12.80
C ILE A 41 8.54 -2.97 -12.18
N TYR A 42 8.53 -2.20 -11.09
CA TYR A 42 9.76 -1.72 -10.45
C TYR A 42 10.56 -2.82 -9.75
N PHE A 43 9.87 -3.75 -9.09
CA PHE A 43 10.49 -4.80 -8.28
C PHE A 43 10.64 -6.09 -9.07
N ASP A 44 11.74 -6.81 -8.83
CA ASP A 44 11.80 -8.23 -9.12
C ASP A 44 10.63 -8.93 -8.41
N TYR A 45 10.09 -9.98 -9.02
CA TYR A 45 8.97 -10.72 -8.47
C TYR A 45 9.15 -12.24 -8.50
N ILE A 46 8.32 -12.91 -7.72
CA ILE A 46 8.08 -14.35 -7.72
C ILE A 46 6.58 -14.54 -7.94
N GLN A 47 6.23 -15.15 -9.06
CA GLN A 47 4.86 -15.54 -9.38
C GLN A 47 4.52 -16.85 -8.64
N GLU A 48 3.49 -16.84 -7.80
CA GLU A 48 2.98 -18.04 -7.10
C GLU A 48 1.67 -18.49 -7.72
N ASN A 49 1.73 -19.47 -8.62
CA ASN A 49 0.55 -20.00 -9.31
C ASN A 49 -0.15 -21.15 -8.55
N ASN A 50 0.41 -21.61 -7.42
CA ASN A 50 -0.22 -22.65 -6.62
C ASN A 50 -1.17 -22.02 -5.58
N ILE A 51 -2.48 -22.24 -5.78
CA ILE A 51 -3.50 -21.66 -4.91
C ILE A 51 -3.37 -22.06 -3.43
N GLU A 52 -2.91 -23.26 -3.11
CA GLU A 52 -2.72 -23.68 -1.71
C GLU A 52 -1.57 -22.91 -1.04
N LYS A 53 -0.52 -22.57 -1.78
CA LYS A 53 0.54 -21.68 -1.28
C LYS A 53 0.09 -20.23 -1.18
N VAL A 54 -0.77 -19.76 -2.09
CA VAL A 54 -1.39 -18.44 -1.99
C VAL A 54 -2.22 -18.35 -0.71
N LYS A 55 -3.09 -19.34 -0.46
CA LYS A 55 -3.88 -19.46 0.77
C LYS A 55 -3.00 -19.45 2.02
N GLU A 56 -1.89 -20.19 2.02
CA GLU A 56 -0.94 -20.19 3.12
C GLU A 56 -0.40 -18.76 3.36
N LYS A 57 0.07 -18.09 2.31
CA LYS A 57 0.73 -16.77 2.40
C LYS A 57 -0.20 -15.65 2.86
N ILE A 58 -1.42 -15.58 2.33
CA ILE A 58 -2.39 -14.54 2.74
C ILE A 58 -2.91 -14.73 4.17
N ASN A 59 -2.77 -15.94 4.71
CA ASN A 59 -3.09 -16.27 6.11
C ASN A 59 -1.89 -16.11 7.06
N GLN A 60 -0.69 -15.84 6.55
CA GLN A 60 0.47 -15.61 7.41
C GLN A 60 0.38 -14.24 8.09
N HIS A 61 0.39 -14.26 9.43
CA HIS A 61 0.45 -13.04 10.25
C HIS A 61 1.85 -12.71 10.77
N LEU A 62 2.79 -13.65 10.62
CA LEU A 62 4.18 -13.53 11.06
C LEU A 62 5.13 -13.77 9.90
N ASN A 63 6.32 -13.18 9.99
CA ASN A 63 7.38 -13.44 9.02
C ASN A 63 7.92 -14.86 9.19
N SER A 64 8.23 -15.50 8.08
CA SER A 64 8.96 -16.78 8.05
C SER A 64 10.38 -16.56 7.53
N ARG A 65 11.25 -17.57 7.63
CA ARG A 65 12.69 -17.42 7.31
C ARG A 65 12.89 -16.93 5.85
N GLY A 66 13.17 -15.63 5.71
CA GLY A 66 13.38 -14.98 4.42
C GLY A 66 12.09 -14.68 3.63
N ASN A 67 10.92 -14.74 4.26
CA ASN A 67 9.67 -14.21 3.70
C ASN A 67 9.00 -13.30 4.72
N VAL A 68 8.54 -12.15 4.27
CA VAL A 68 7.76 -11.19 5.04
C VAL A 68 6.31 -11.32 4.59
N CYS A 69 5.39 -11.48 5.54
CA CYS A 69 3.97 -11.54 5.22
C CYS A 69 3.48 -10.19 4.67
N LEU A 70 2.40 -10.20 3.89
CA LEU A 70 1.89 -9.00 3.21
C LEU A 70 1.71 -7.80 4.15
N ARG A 71 1.08 -8.05 5.31
CA ARG A 71 0.86 -7.02 6.33
C ARG A 71 2.17 -6.39 6.81
N ASN A 72 3.19 -7.19 7.12
CA ASN A 72 4.47 -6.68 7.60
C ASN A 72 5.26 -5.97 6.49
N PHE A 73 5.08 -6.38 5.24
CA PHE A 73 5.66 -5.67 4.10
C PHE A 73 5.06 -4.27 3.96
N PHE A 74 3.74 -4.12 4.07
CA PHE A 74 3.11 -2.80 4.04
C PHE A 74 3.44 -1.97 5.28
N ILE A 75 3.52 -2.59 6.47
CA ILE A 75 3.99 -1.90 7.69
C ILE A 75 5.40 -1.34 7.50
N GLU A 76 6.31 -2.07 6.85
CA GLU A 76 7.66 -1.55 6.57
C GLU A 76 7.60 -0.26 5.74
N GLY A 77 6.80 -0.23 4.67
CA GLY A 77 6.63 0.97 3.85
C GLY A 77 6.09 2.16 4.64
N GLU A 78 4.99 1.93 5.36
CA GLU A 78 4.39 2.94 6.25
C GLU A 78 5.37 3.43 7.32
N PHE A 79 6.16 2.52 7.90
CA PHE A 79 7.13 2.84 8.95
C PHE A 79 8.27 3.73 8.43
N ARG A 80 8.81 3.45 7.24
CA ARG A 80 9.85 4.31 6.64
C ARG A 80 9.32 5.71 6.35
N GLN A 81 8.08 5.81 5.87
CA GLN A 81 7.38 7.05 5.60
C GLN A 81 7.13 7.87 6.87
N GLU A 82 6.61 7.23 7.92
CA GLU A 82 6.38 7.86 9.21
C GLU A 82 7.70 8.35 9.82
N THR A 83 8.73 7.51 9.83
CA THR A 83 10.07 7.84 10.33
C THR A 83 10.67 9.02 9.55
N PHE A 84 10.52 9.04 8.22
CA PHE A 84 10.97 10.16 7.40
C PHE A 84 10.32 11.47 7.84
N LEU A 85 8.98 11.51 7.97
CA LEU A 85 8.26 12.74 8.34
C LEU A 85 8.64 13.24 9.73
N MET A 86 8.76 12.33 10.69
CA MET A 86 9.19 12.67 12.05
C MET A 86 10.56 13.33 12.07
N ARG A 87 11.47 12.93 11.18
CA ARG A 87 12.82 13.51 11.07
C ARG A 87 12.88 14.76 10.21
N ALA A 88 12.09 14.85 9.14
CA ALA A 88 12.06 15.99 8.24
C ALA A 88 11.37 17.22 8.87
N THR A 89 10.53 16.98 9.88
CA THR A 89 9.78 18.02 10.59
C THR A 89 10.18 18.03 12.08
N SER A 90 9.22 17.81 12.97
CA SER A 90 9.41 17.34 14.33
C SER A 90 8.51 16.13 14.56
N ILE A 91 8.85 15.25 15.51
CA ILE A 91 8.10 14.02 15.78
C ILE A 91 6.59 14.27 15.93
N ASN A 92 6.22 15.34 16.64
CA ASN A 92 4.82 15.66 16.92
C ASN A 92 4.07 16.21 15.70
N GLU A 93 4.71 17.03 14.87
CA GLU A 93 4.06 17.60 13.70
C GLU A 93 3.91 16.57 12.58
N GLY A 94 4.95 15.76 12.30
CA GLY A 94 4.87 14.68 11.32
C GLY A 94 3.74 13.68 11.61
N ARG A 95 3.56 13.29 12.89
CA ARG A 95 2.45 12.43 13.30
C ARG A 95 1.09 13.08 13.08
N LYS A 96 0.94 14.36 13.45
CA LYS A 96 -0.34 15.07 13.29
C LYS A 96 -0.77 15.12 11.82
N ASP A 97 0.17 15.37 10.91
CA ASP A 97 -0.15 15.47 9.49
C ASP A 97 -0.56 14.11 8.90
N ILE A 98 0.15 13.03 9.24
CA ILE A 98 -0.26 11.67 8.85
C ILE A 98 -1.67 11.36 9.34
N ILE A 99 -1.96 11.62 10.63
CA ILE A 99 -3.28 11.36 11.23
C ILE A 99 -4.37 12.15 10.50
N ARG A 100 -4.16 13.44 10.23
CA ARG A 100 -5.13 14.30 9.54
C ARG A 100 -5.48 13.78 8.15
N ILE A 101 -4.49 13.31 7.39
CA ILE A 101 -4.71 12.76 6.04
C ILE A 101 -5.43 11.42 6.14
N ILE A 102 -4.99 10.52 7.02
CA ILE A 102 -5.63 9.22 7.25
C ILE A 102 -7.10 9.40 7.65
N ASP A 103 -7.40 10.33 8.55
CA ASP A 103 -8.77 10.63 8.98
C ASP A 103 -9.62 11.14 7.81
N SER A 104 -9.03 11.96 6.94
CA SER A 104 -9.72 12.45 5.74
C SER A 104 -10.01 11.33 4.74
N ILE A 105 -9.07 10.40 4.54
CA ILE A 105 -9.25 9.20 3.72
C ILE A 105 -10.33 8.29 4.33
N ASN A 106 -10.22 7.92 5.60
CA ASN A 106 -11.19 7.08 6.31
C ASN A 106 -12.59 7.69 6.27
N LYS A 107 -12.71 9.01 6.46
CA LYS A 107 -14.00 9.71 6.39
C LYS A 107 -14.66 9.61 5.02
N ARG A 108 -13.87 9.55 3.94
CA ARG A 108 -14.39 9.41 2.57
C ARG A 108 -14.73 7.97 2.25
N PHE A 109 -13.83 7.03 2.54
CA PHE A 109 -13.91 5.66 2.02
C PHE A 109 -14.48 4.63 3.00
N LEU A 110 -14.49 4.91 4.31
CA LEU A 110 -15.08 4.02 5.31
C LEU A 110 -16.38 4.56 5.92
N HIS A 111 -16.46 5.87 6.19
CA HIS A 111 -17.56 6.44 6.98
C HIS A 111 -18.67 7.10 6.16
N LYS A 112 -18.42 7.45 4.89
CA LYS A 112 -19.41 8.03 3.97
C LYS A 112 -19.71 7.04 2.85
N LYS A 113 -20.70 7.34 2.00
CA LYS A 113 -21.02 6.61 0.75
C LYS A 113 -19.73 6.04 0.15
N GLN A 114 -19.53 4.73 0.29
CA GLN A 114 -18.28 4.09 -0.09
C GLN A 114 -18.13 4.21 -1.60
N GLU A 115 -17.17 5.02 -2.05
CA GLU A 115 -16.88 5.18 -3.47
C GLU A 115 -16.23 3.92 -4.05
N ILE A 116 -15.57 3.12 -3.19
CA ILE A 116 -14.96 1.83 -3.49
C ILE A 116 -15.32 0.90 -2.33
N ASP A 117 -15.92 -0.24 -2.65
CA ASP A 117 -16.29 -1.27 -1.68
C ASP A 117 -15.13 -2.28 -1.55
N PHE A 118 -14.20 -1.96 -0.66
CA PHE A 118 -13.00 -2.77 -0.42
C PHE A 118 -13.32 -4.15 0.16
N GLU A 119 -14.38 -4.24 0.97
CA GLU A 119 -14.83 -5.51 1.54
C GLU A 119 -15.36 -6.43 0.44
N LYS A 120 -16.17 -5.91 -0.49
CA LYS A 120 -16.65 -6.68 -1.64
C LYS A 120 -15.51 -7.10 -2.57
N ILE A 121 -14.50 -6.25 -2.76
CA ILE A 121 -13.30 -6.61 -3.54
C ILE A 121 -12.58 -7.79 -2.89
N GLU A 122 -12.26 -7.72 -1.59
CA GLU A 122 -11.62 -8.80 -0.83
C GLU A 122 -12.48 -10.09 -0.84
N ASN A 123 -13.79 -9.96 -0.64
CA ASN A 123 -14.71 -11.11 -0.63
C ASN A 123 -14.83 -11.75 -2.03
N ARG A 124 -14.76 -10.98 -3.11
CA ARG A 124 -14.73 -11.50 -4.47
C ARG A 124 -13.48 -12.37 -4.71
N PHE A 125 -12.32 -11.94 -4.22
CA PHE A 125 -11.10 -12.76 -4.28
C PHE A 125 -11.29 -14.07 -3.51
N LYS A 126 -11.76 -13.97 -2.27
CA LYS A 126 -11.98 -15.13 -1.40
C LYS A 126 -12.93 -16.14 -2.00
N TYR A 127 -14.04 -15.67 -2.55
CA TYR A 127 -15.02 -16.51 -3.24
C TYR A 127 -14.43 -17.15 -4.50
N LYS A 128 -13.75 -16.38 -5.36
CA LYS A 128 -13.17 -16.87 -6.62
C LYS A 128 -12.16 -18.00 -6.39
N TYR A 129 -11.41 -17.95 -5.30
CA TYR A 129 -10.29 -18.85 -5.04
C TYR A 129 -10.50 -19.79 -3.84
N ASN A 130 -11.73 -19.88 -3.32
CA ASN A 130 -12.11 -20.72 -2.19
C ASN A 130 -11.20 -20.52 -0.95
N ILE A 131 -11.06 -19.27 -0.52
CA ILE A 131 -10.26 -18.86 0.64
C ILE A 131 -11.20 -18.53 1.79
N GLU A 132 -11.03 -19.23 2.92
CA GLU A 132 -11.88 -19.03 4.12
C GLU A 132 -11.47 -17.80 4.93
N SER A 133 -10.17 -17.56 5.07
CA SER A 133 -9.58 -16.54 5.94
C SER A 133 -8.36 -15.87 5.29
N GLY A 134 -7.93 -14.75 5.86
CA GLY A 134 -6.83 -13.94 5.35
C GLY A 134 -7.30 -12.61 4.76
N SER A 135 -6.33 -11.80 4.34
CA SER A 135 -6.54 -10.43 3.86
C SER A 135 -5.52 -10.12 2.77
N LEU A 136 -5.96 -9.52 1.67
CA LEU A 136 -5.08 -8.90 0.67
C LEU A 136 -4.67 -7.47 1.06
N GLU A 137 -5.14 -6.98 2.22
CA GLU A 137 -4.82 -5.66 2.75
C GLU A 137 -5.11 -4.54 1.73
N ILE A 138 -6.09 -4.70 0.82
CA ILE A 138 -6.32 -3.77 -0.31
C ILE A 138 -6.61 -2.35 0.19
N TYR A 139 -7.43 -2.21 1.23
CA TYR A 139 -7.71 -0.90 1.80
C TYR A 139 -6.46 -0.25 2.42
N ARG A 140 -5.60 -1.05 3.06
CA ARG A 140 -4.35 -0.56 3.63
C ARG A 140 -3.42 -0.07 2.52
N TYR A 141 -3.24 -0.88 1.48
CA TYR A 141 -2.48 -0.51 0.29
C TYR A 141 -2.99 0.80 -0.32
N PHE A 142 -4.29 0.89 -0.58
CA PHE A 142 -4.95 2.08 -1.12
C PHE A 142 -4.71 3.32 -0.26
N LYS A 143 -4.98 3.23 1.05
CA LYS A 143 -4.78 4.33 1.99
C LYS A 143 -3.32 4.78 2.02
N ALA A 144 -2.38 3.85 2.05
CA ALA A 144 -0.96 4.16 2.12
C ALA A 144 -0.43 4.77 0.80
N LEU A 145 -0.94 4.32 -0.36
CA LEU A 145 -0.69 4.97 -1.65
C LEU A 145 -1.14 6.43 -1.65
N LEU A 146 -2.34 6.73 -1.14
CA LEU A 146 -2.85 8.09 -1.08
C LEU A 146 -2.04 8.98 -0.13
N VAL A 147 -1.63 8.45 1.02
CA VAL A 147 -0.73 9.15 1.96
C VAL A 147 0.62 9.42 1.28
N GLU A 148 1.20 8.42 0.62
CA GLU A 148 2.45 8.56 -0.13
C GLU A 148 2.36 9.64 -1.20
N THR A 149 1.30 9.61 -1.99
CA THR A 149 1.02 10.59 -3.06
C THR A 149 0.93 12.00 -2.51
N TYR A 150 0.18 12.19 -1.42
CA TYR A 150 0.06 13.50 -0.77
C TYR A 150 1.42 14.05 -0.35
N PHE A 151 2.23 13.25 0.36
CA PHE A 151 3.50 13.72 0.88
C PHE A 151 4.59 13.87 -0.19
N LEU A 152 4.51 13.15 -1.31
CA LEU A 152 5.39 13.38 -2.45
C LEU A 152 5.23 14.79 -3.05
N THR A 153 4.04 15.39 -2.96
CA THR A 153 3.83 16.79 -3.38
C THR A 153 4.57 17.80 -2.48
N GLN A 154 4.93 17.40 -1.25
CA GLN A 154 5.56 18.26 -0.25
C GLN A 154 7.06 17.97 -0.11
N TYR A 155 7.44 16.69 -0.19
CA TYR A 155 8.79 16.21 0.03
C TYR A 155 9.21 15.33 -1.14
N LYS A 156 10.05 15.86 -2.04
CA LYS A 156 10.54 15.11 -3.22
C LYS A 156 11.30 13.83 -2.85
N THR A 157 11.85 13.75 -1.65
CA THR A 157 12.60 12.59 -1.14
C THR A 157 11.76 11.69 -0.23
N PHE A 158 10.44 11.87 -0.21
CA PHE A 158 9.55 11.04 0.60
C PHE A 158 9.70 9.55 0.21
N PRO A 159 9.74 8.61 1.16
CA PRO A 159 9.92 7.19 0.87
C PRO A 159 8.80 6.62 0.01
N ILE A 160 9.19 5.93 -1.06
CA ILE A 160 8.28 5.34 -2.03
C ILE A 160 8.28 3.82 -1.89
N LEU A 161 7.09 3.26 -1.75
CA LEU A 161 6.79 1.84 -1.91
C LEU A 161 5.51 1.66 -2.72
N PHE A 162 4.42 2.30 -2.29
CA PHE A 162 3.08 1.94 -2.72
C PHE A 162 2.81 2.30 -4.18
N ASN A 163 3.35 3.43 -4.64
CA ASN A 163 3.30 3.83 -6.05
C ASN A 163 4.04 2.81 -6.95
N ARG A 164 5.21 2.32 -6.50
CA ARG A 164 6.00 1.30 -7.21
C ARG A 164 5.28 -0.06 -7.34
N LEU A 165 4.25 -0.31 -6.53
CA LEU A 165 3.44 -1.52 -6.58
C LEU A 165 2.18 -1.37 -7.46
N LEU A 166 1.83 -0.16 -7.89
CA LEU A 166 0.55 0.13 -8.54
C LEU A 166 0.35 -0.65 -9.84
N ASN A 167 1.41 -0.80 -10.65
CA ASN A 167 1.30 -1.52 -11.92
C ASN A 167 0.93 -3.00 -11.72
N ILE A 168 1.33 -3.65 -10.62
CA ILE A 168 0.91 -5.02 -10.30
C ILE A 168 -0.61 -5.10 -10.20
N TYR A 169 -1.22 -4.19 -9.42
CA TYR A 169 -2.66 -4.15 -9.22
C TYR A 169 -3.43 -3.69 -10.46
N LYS A 170 -2.90 -2.73 -11.23
CA LYS A 170 -3.49 -2.30 -12.50
C LYS A 170 -3.60 -3.43 -13.52
N ASN A 171 -2.62 -4.33 -13.53
CA ASN A 171 -2.62 -5.52 -14.36
C ASN A 171 -3.50 -6.65 -13.79
N GLY A 172 -4.24 -6.42 -12.71
CA GLY A 172 -5.16 -7.41 -12.15
C GLY A 172 -4.50 -8.57 -11.41
N HIS A 173 -3.20 -8.47 -11.12
CA HIS A 173 -2.50 -9.37 -10.18
C HIS A 173 -2.64 -8.85 -8.74
N VAL A 174 -2.29 -9.69 -7.77
CA VAL A 174 -2.28 -9.30 -6.34
C VAL A 174 -0.97 -9.64 -5.67
N ILE A 175 -0.55 -8.77 -4.76
CA ILE A 175 0.63 -9.02 -3.93
C ILE A 175 0.19 -9.83 -2.72
N ILE A 176 0.91 -10.90 -2.45
CA ILE A 176 0.62 -11.85 -1.36
C ILE A 176 1.76 -11.95 -0.34
N GLY A 177 2.87 -11.24 -0.57
CA GLY A 177 3.97 -11.14 0.38
C GLY A 177 5.25 -10.59 -0.24
N TRP A 178 6.34 -10.75 0.50
CA TRP A 178 7.66 -10.28 0.09
C TRP A 178 8.74 -11.31 0.41
N LYS A 179 9.62 -11.57 -0.55
CA LYS A 179 10.82 -12.40 -0.38
C LYS A 179 11.99 -11.50 0.00
N GLY A 180 12.37 -11.53 1.27
CA GLY A 180 13.44 -10.70 1.80
C GLY A 180 13.37 -10.64 3.32
N LYS A 181 14.06 -9.65 3.90
CA LYS A 181 14.03 -9.36 5.34
C LYS A 181 14.11 -7.86 5.55
N PHE A 182 13.37 -7.38 6.54
CA PHE A 182 13.50 -6.02 7.05
C PHE A 182 14.09 -6.05 8.45
N ILE A 183 14.68 -4.93 8.84
CA ILE A 183 15.23 -4.74 10.18
C ILE A 183 14.04 -4.55 11.14
N SER A 184 14.17 -5.03 12.39
CA SER A 184 13.14 -4.82 13.40
C SER A 184 12.85 -3.33 13.62
N HIS A 185 11.56 -2.97 13.74
CA HIS A 185 11.10 -1.61 14.05
C HIS A 185 11.40 -1.17 15.50
N ASN A 186 11.91 -2.06 16.36
CA ASN A 186 12.28 -1.76 17.74
C ASN A 186 13.61 -0.97 17.86
N ILE A 187 14.07 -0.35 16.78
CA ILE A 187 15.31 0.41 16.73
C ILE A 187 14.99 1.89 16.97
N ASN A 188 15.96 2.62 17.56
CA ASN A 188 15.89 4.07 17.71
C ASN A 188 15.46 4.73 16.38
N ILE A 189 14.44 5.61 16.45
CA ILE A 189 13.90 6.38 15.33
C ILE A 189 14.99 7.05 14.51
N GLU A 190 16.13 7.45 15.09
CA GLU A 190 17.27 8.07 14.39
C GLU A 190 18.11 7.09 13.55
N LYS A 191 18.04 5.79 13.86
CA LYS A 191 18.76 4.71 13.17
C LYS A 191 17.86 3.91 12.22
N SER A 192 16.55 4.10 12.29
CA SER A 192 15.58 3.47 11.40
C SER A 192 15.77 3.86 9.92
N PRO A 193 15.40 3.00 8.97
CA PRO A 193 15.43 3.35 7.55
C PRO A 193 14.39 4.45 7.24
N ILE A 194 14.82 5.45 6.46
CA ILE A 194 13.96 6.57 5.97
C ILE A 194 14.02 6.71 4.44
N LYS A 195 14.54 5.69 3.75
CA LYS A 195 14.63 5.67 2.30
C LYS A 195 13.52 4.80 1.73
N SER A 196 13.16 5.01 0.47
CA SER A 196 12.27 4.13 -0.29
C SER A 196 12.69 2.65 -0.17
N ILE A 197 11.75 1.72 -0.32
CA ILE A 197 12.10 0.30 -0.44
C ILE A 197 12.65 0.07 -1.84
N GLU A 198 13.89 -0.41 -1.92
CA GLU A 198 14.62 -0.58 -3.17
C GLU A 198 14.56 -2.00 -3.72
N LYS A 199 14.70 -2.12 -5.04
CA LYS A 199 14.60 -3.41 -5.76
C LYS A 199 15.60 -4.47 -5.30
N ASN A 200 16.74 -4.05 -4.75
CA ASN A 200 17.78 -4.95 -4.25
C ASN A 200 17.49 -5.46 -2.82
N GLU A 201 16.46 -4.96 -2.14
CA GLU A 201 16.11 -5.39 -0.79
C GLU A 201 15.32 -6.71 -0.78
N GLY A 202 14.82 -7.15 -1.94
CA GLY A 202 14.04 -8.38 -2.05
C GLY A 202 13.14 -8.40 -3.29
N LYS A 203 12.17 -9.31 -3.27
CA LYS A 203 11.24 -9.53 -4.39
C LYS A 203 9.80 -9.52 -3.93
N VAL A 204 8.92 -8.96 -4.74
CA VAL A 204 7.48 -9.05 -4.51
C VAL A 204 7.03 -10.49 -4.76
N ILE A 205 6.20 -11.05 -3.89
CA ILE A 205 5.53 -12.33 -4.15
C ILE A 205 4.11 -11.97 -4.58
N LEU A 206 3.72 -12.36 -5.79
CA LEU A 206 2.43 -12.04 -6.37
C LEU A 206 1.71 -13.28 -6.90
N PHE A 207 0.40 -13.17 -7.04
CA PHE A 207 -0.52 -14.17 -7.60
C PHE A 207 -1.25 -13.60 -8.81
#